data_AF-A0A0G1S682-F1
#
_entry.id   AF-A0A0G1S682-F1
#
_cell.length_a   1.000
_cell.length_b   1.000
_cell.length_c   1.000
_cell.angle_alpha   90.00
_cell.angle_beta   90.00
_cell.angle_gamma   90.00
#
_symmetry.space_group_name_H-M   'P 1'
#
loop_
_entity.id
_entity.type
_entity.pdbx_description
1 polymer ?
#
loop_
_entity_poly.entity_id
_entity_poly.type
_entity_poly.pdbx_seq_one_letter_code
_entity_poly.pdbx_strand_id
1 'polypeptide(L)'
;MSDAQYLQHEFSPTFTEADILNVEKYNVYIKTIVNNEPVPAFSMDVTKDLKAEQALYNPKLAEAIKQLSRLKYGKDVRLVEAEINERAKL
;
A
#
# COMPACT_ATOMS: atom_id res chain seq x y z
N MET A 1 13.15 -12.55 25.73
CA MET A 1 11.82 -12.44 25.09
C MET A 1 12.10 -12.41 23.60
N SER A 2 11.63 -13.42 22.86
CA SER A 2 11.78 -13.47 21.40
C SER A 2 10.61 -12.72 20.76
N ASP A 3 10.85 -12.03 19.66
CA ASP A 3 9.81 -11.29 18.93
C ASP A 3 8.64 -12.20 18.50
N ALA A 4 8.92 -13.49 18.25
CA ALA A 4 7.93 -14.48 17.88
C ALA A 4 6.88 -14.73 18.98
N GLN A 5 7.25 -14.75 20.26
CA GLN A 5 6.29 -14.94 21.36
C GLN A 5 5.37 -13.72 21.50
N TYR A 6 5.93 -12.52 21.33
CA TYR A 6 5.13 -11.29 21.33
C TYR A 6 4.13 -11.28 20.18
N LEU A 7 4.59 -11.61 18.97
CA LEU A 7 3.72 -11.70 17.79
C LEU A 7 2.68 -12.82 17.93
N GLN A 8 3.02 -13.96 18.54
CA GLN A 8 2.06 -15.05 18.77
C GLN A 8 0.85 -14.58 19.57
N HIS A 9 1.05 -13.76 20.61
CA HIS A 9 -0.07 -13.20 21.37
C HIS A 9 -0.99 -12.32 20.52
N GLU A 10 -0.43 -11.53 19.61
CA GLU A 10 -1.21 -10.66 18.72
C GLU A 10 -2.01 -11.42 17.66
N PHE A 11 -1.45 -12.53 17.17
CA PHE A 11 -2.01 -13.35 16.09
C PHE A 11 -2.78 -14.59 16.59
N SER A 12 -2.82 -14.80 17.90
CA SER A 12 -3.65 -15.81 18.56
C SER A 12 -5.14 -15.48 18.38
N PRO A 13 -6.01 -16.49 18.18
CA PRO A 13 -5.73 -17.93 18.19
C PRO A 13 -5.34 -18.51 16.83
N THR A 14 -5.28 -17.70 15.76
CA THR A 14 -5.19 -18.22 14.39
C THR A 14 -3.81 -18.76 14.04
N PHE A 15 -2.73 -18.14 14.53
CA PHE A 15 -1.36 -18.55 14.23
C PHE A 15 -0.58 -18.91 15.50
N THR A 16 0.26 -19.93 15.39
CA THR A 16 1.17 -20.39 16.44
C THR A 16 2.52 -19.68 16.36
N GLU A 17 3.35 -19.82 17.39
CA GLU A 17 4.74 -19.31 17.36
C GLU A 17 5.53 -19.96 16.21
N ALA A 18 5.28 -21.24 15.91
CA ALA A 18 5.94 -21.96 14.83
C ALA A 18 5.55 -21.40 13.45
N ASP A 19 4.29 -21.02 13.25
CA ASP A 19 3.83 -20.41 11.99
C ASP A 19 4.54 -19.06 11.77
N ILE A 20 4.63 -18.24 12.83
CA ILE A 20 5.27 -16.91 12.78
C ILE A 20 6.78 -17.01 12.51
N LEU A 21 7.44 -18.05 13.03
CA LEU A 21 8.85 -18.30 12.75
C LEU A 21 9.09 -18.85 11.33
N ASN A 22 8.10 -19.50 10.72
CA ASN A 22 8.24 -20.20 9.45
C ASN A 22 7.29 -19.66 8.38
N VAL A 23 7.26 -18.33 8.20
CA VAL A 23 6.47 -17.71 7.14
C VAL A 23 7.03 -18.09 5.77
N GLU A 24 6.18 -18.69 4.94
CA GLU A 24 6.54 -19.07 3.58
C GLU A 24 6.90 -17.86 2.71
N LYS A 25 7.75 -18.08 1.71
CA LYS A 25 8.14 -17.04 0.77
C LYS A 25 6.88 -16.45 0.10
N TYR A 26 6.84 -15.12 0.02
CA TYR A 26 5.72 -14.35 -0.55
C TYR A 26 4.40 -14.49 0.21
N ASN A 27 4.39 -15.02 1.43
CA ASN A 27 3.23 -14.97 2.29
C ASN A 27 3.44 -13.95 3.41
N VAL A 28 2.33 -13.37 3.87
CA VAL A 28 2.29 -12.49 5.04
C VAL A 28 1.09 -12.86 5.92
N TYR A 29 1.22 -12.67 7.22
CA TYR A 29 0.09 -12.78 8.16
C TYR A 29 -0.41 -11.39 8.51
N ILE A 30 -1.72 -11.18 8.40
CA ILE A 30 -2.34 -9.87 8.59
C ILE A 30 -3.49 -10.00 9.56
N LYS A 31 -3.58 -9.02 10.47
CA LYS A 31 -4.72 -8.75 11.33
C LYS A 31 -5.15 -7.31 11.05
N THR A 32 -6.35 -7.14 10.52
CA THR A 32 -6.81 -5.84 10.02
C THR A 32 -8.30 -5.63 10.29
N ILE A 33 -8.81 -4.47 9.89
CA ILE A 33 -10.21 -4.08 9.99
C ILE A 33 -10.79 -4.03 8.57
N VAL A 34 -11.94 -4.66 8.36
CA VAL A 34 -12.70 -4.64 7.11
C VAL A 34 -14.09 -4.13 7.43
N ASN A 35 -14.59 -3.15 6.68
CA ASN A 35 -15.90 -2.52 6.92
C ASN A 35 -16.09 -2.04 8.38
N ASN A 36 -15.02 -1.46 8.94
CA ASN A 36 -15.01 -0.97 10.33
C ASN A 36 -15.12 -2.06 11.42
N GLU A 37 -14.96 -3.34 11.04
CA GLU A 37 -14.97 -4.47 11.96
C GLU A 37 -13.62 -5.20 11.95
N PRO A 38 -13.02 -5.50 13.13
CA PRO A 38 -11.83 -6.34 13.21
C PRO A 38 -12.13 -7.75 12.70
N VAL A 39 -11.30 -8.24 11.79
CA VAL A 39 -11.43 -9.61 11.28
C VAL A 39 -10.39 -10.54 11.91
N PRO A 40 -10.65 -11.85 12.01
CA PRO A 40 -9.64 -12.82 12.40
C PRO A 40 -8.40 -12.69 11.52
N ALA A 41 -7.23 -12.97 12.09
CA ALA A 41 -6.00 -12.93 11.31
C ALA A 41 -6.04 -13.96 10.18
N PHE A 42 -5.41 -13.66 9.05
CA PHE A 42 -5.35 -14.55 7.89
C PHE A 42 -4.01 -14.41 7.15
N SER A 43 -3.68 -15.39 6.31
CA SER A 43 -2.52 -15.34 5.43
C SER A 43 -2.88 -14.74 4.08
N MET A 44 -1.95 -14.00 3.50
CA MET A 44 -2.09 -13.41 2.18
C MET A 44 -0.86 -13.72 1.34
N ASP A 45 -1.10 -14.28 0.15
CA ASP A 45 -0.10 -14.45 -0.88
C ASP A 45 0.12 -13.12 -1.61
N VAL A 46 1.36 -12.63 -1.57
CA VAL A 46 1.80 -11.39 -2.22
C VAL A 46 2.66 -11.65 -3.46
N THR A 47 2.62 -12.87 -4.00
CA THR A 47 3.22 -13.17 -5.30
C THR A 47 2.68 -12.23 -6.36
N LYS A 48 3.58 -11.73 -7.21
CA LYS A 48 3.23 -10.88 -8.33
C LYS A 48 3.80 -11.48 -9.60
N ASP A 49 2.93 -11.67 -10.59
CA ASP A 49 3.38 -11.90 -11.96
C ASP A 49 3.74 -10.56 -12.60
N LEU A 50 5.00 -10.15 -12.41
CA LEU A 50 5.52 -8.91 -12.96
C LEU A 50 5.46 -8.88 -14.50
N LYS A 51 5.48 -10.05 -15.17
CA LYS A 51 5.37 -10.10 -16.63
C LYS A 51 3.93 -9.83 -17.07
N ALA A 52 2.96 -10.46 -16.42
CA ALA A 52 1.56 -10.18 -16.68
C ALA A 52 1.20 -8.72 -16.36
N GLU A 53 1.69 -8.19 -15.23
CA GLU A 53 1.48 -6.79 -14.84
C GLU A 53 2.08 -5.82 -15.86
N GLN A 54 3.30 -6.08 -16.34
CA GLN A 54 3.92 -5.28 -17.40
C GLN A 54 3.17 -5.38 -18.73
N ALA A 55 2.62 -6.55 -19.08
CA ALA A 55 1.84 -6.73 -20.30
C ALA A 55 0.54 -5.91 -20.31
N LEU A 56 -0.02 -5.59 -19.13
CA LEU A 56 -1.18 -4.72 -18.99
C LEU A 56 -0.81 -3.22 -19.12
N TYR A 57 0.47 -2.87 -19.04
CA TYR A 57 0.90 -1.48 -19.10
C TYR A 57 0.79 -0.92 -20.52
N ASN A 58 0.08 0.20 -20.66
CA ASN A 58 -0.02 0.93 -21.92
C ASN A 58 0.65 2.31 -21.78
N PRO A 59 1.92 2.47 -22.21
CA PRO A 59 2.65 3.73 -22.07
C PRO A 59 1.96 4.92 -22.75
N LYS A 60 1.30 4.68 -23.89
CA LYS A 60 0.60 5.74 -24.63
C LYS A 60 -0.63 6.23 -23.87
N LEU A 61 -1.40 5.30 -23.30
CA LEU A 61 -2.56 5.63 -22.47
C LEU A 61 -2.11 6.37 -21.20
N ALA A 62 -1.04 5.91 -20.54
CA ALA A 62 -0.49 6.56 -19.36
C ALA A 62 -0.06 8.01 -19.67
N GLU A 63 0.59 8.24 -20.80
CA GLU A 63 0.96 9.60 -21.24
C GLU A 63 -0.28 10.46 -21.51
N ALA A 64 -1.27 9.94 -22.22
CA ALA A 64 -2.51 10.65 -22.48
C ALA A 64 -3.25 11.06 -21.19
N ILE A 65 -3.32 10.15 -20.20
CA ILE A 65 -3.93 10.44 -18.89
C ILE A 65 -3.16 11.56 -18.16
N LYS A 66 -1.82 11.54 -18.18
CA LYS A 66 -1.00 12.60 -17.57
C LYS A 66 -1.25 13.96 -18.24
N GLN A 67 -1.30 14.00 -19.58
CA GLN A 67 -1.57 15.24 -20.31
C GLN A 67 -2.98 15.77 -20.01
N LEU A 68 -4.00 14.91 -19.99
CA LEU A 68 -5.36 15.30 -19.61
C LEU A 68 -5.45 15.83 -18.19
N SER A 69 -4.78 15.18 -17.24
CA SER A 69 -4.70 15.66 -15.85
C SER A 69 -4.05 17.04 -15.77
N ARG A 70 -2.94 17.24 -16.49
CA ARG A 70 -2.26 18.55 -16.57
C ARG A 70 -3.15 19.63 -17.17
N LEU A 71 -3.91 19.33 -18.22
CA LEU A 71 -4.82 20.31 -18.83
C LEU A 71 -6.00 20.65 -17.92
N LYS A 72 -6.54 19.66 -17.20
CA LYS A 72 -7.74 19.85 -16.37
C LYS A 72 -7.43 20.44 -15.00
N TYR A 73 -6.31 20.04 -14.39
CA TYR A 73 -5.98 20.37 -13.01
C TYR A 73 -4.65 21.13 -12.86
N GLY A 74 -3.84 21.20 -13.92
CA GLY A 74 -2.58 21.93 -13.88
C GLY A 74 -2.82 23.42 -13.69
N LYS A 75 -2.01 24.01 -12.82
CA LYS A 75 -1.96 25.46 -12.58
C LYS A 75 -0.59 25.98 -12.98
N ASP A 76 -0.51 27.27 -13.32
CA ASP A 76 0.77 27.92 -13.54
C ASP A 76 1.61 27.86 -12.26
N VAL A 77 2.86 27.41 -12.39
CA VAL A 77 3.79 27.25 -11.26
C VAL A 77 3.99 28.55 -10.49
N ARG A 78 4.01 29.70 -11.17
CA ARG A 78 4.20 31.02 -10.54
C ARG A 78 3.02 31.39 -9.66
N LEU A 79 1.80 31.03 -10.06
CA LEU A 79 0.60 31.26 -9.26
C LEU A 79 0.58 30.35 -8.03
N VAL A 80 0.97 29.08 -8.19
CA VAL A 80 1.07 28.14 -7.07
C VAL A 80 2.15 28.59 -6.08
N GLU A 81 3.31 29.02 -6.55
CA GLU A 81 4.39 29.53 -5.70
C GLU A 81 3.98 30.82 -4.95
N ALA A 82 3.25 31.73 -5.61
CA ALA A 82 2.71 32.92 -4.97
C ALA A 82 1.69 32.54 -3.87
N GLU A 83 0.74 31.65 -4.15
CA GLU A 83 -0.23 31.15 -3.16
C GLU A 83 0.46 30.47 -1.97
N ILE A 84 1.50 29.67 -2.22
CA ILE A 84 2.29 29.01 -1.16
C ILE A 84 2.98 30.05 -0.28
N ASN A 85 3.68 31.02 -0.87
CA ASN A 85 4.41 32.06 -0.13
C ASN A 85 3.48 32.96 0.69
N GLU A 86 2.27 33.23 0.20
CA GLU A 86 1.26 33.96 0.94
C GLU A 86 0.77 33.16 2.17
N ARG A 87 0.46 31.87 1.99
CA ARG A 87 0.00 30.98 3.08
C ARG A 87 1.10 30.65 4.09
N ALA A 88 2.35 30.60 3.67
CA ALA A 88 3.50 30.31 4.52
C ALA A 88 3.90 31.49 5.42
N LYS A 89 3.31 32.68 5.25
CA LYS A 89 3.50 33.84 6.14
C LYS A 89 2.55 33.86 7.36
N LEU A 90 2.26 32.69 7.90
CA LEU A 90 1.79 32.50 9.29
C LEU A 90 2.98 32.08 10.16
#